data_AF-A0A8D2QK10-F1
#
_entry.id   AF-A0A8D2QK10-F1
#
_cell.length_a   1.000
_cell.length_b   1.000
_cell.length_c   1.000
_cell.angle_alpha   90.00
_cell.angle_beta   90.00
_cell.angle_gamma   90.00
#
_symmetry.space_group_name_H-M   'P 1'
#
loop_
_entity.id
_entity.type
_entity.pdbx_description
1 polymer ?
#
loop_
_entity_poly.entity_id
_entity_poly.type
_entity_poly.pdbx_seq_one_letter_code
_entity_poly.pdbx_strand_id
1 'polypeptide(L)'
;MALCGRGWARCARGLRLGALPRPGLCGTRGVRGSNPFTRQQEEEWRRRNRSTVGYIAAAAVGMVGLSYAAVPLYRLYCQATGLGGTAGTGGDPERIERMEPVRDRLIRVTFNADTHASMQWNFKPQQSEIYVVPGETALAFYKAKNPTDKPIIGISTYNVVPFEAGQYFNKIQCFCFEEQRLNPQEEVDMPVFFYIDPEFAEDPKMAKVDLITLSYTFFEAKEGQKLPLPGYQ
;
A
#
# COMPACT_ATOMS: atom_id res chain seq x y z
N MET A 1 42.51 6.82 20.43
CA MET A 1 43.22 5.87 21.30
C MET A 1 42.76 4.48 20.88
N ALA A 2 43.54 3.74 20.07
CA ALA A 2 44.63 2.82 20.51
C ALA A 2 44.10 1.77 21.50
N LEU A 3 44.36 0.46 21.44
CA LEU A 3 45.02 -0.50 20.56
C LEU A 3 44.98 -1.81 21.38
N CYS A 4 44.82 -2.97 20.71
CA CYS A 4 45.55 -4.22 20.98
C CYS A 4 45.47 -4.92 22.36
N GLY A 5 45.15 -6.22 22.34
CA GLY A 5 45.44 -7.16 23.43
C GLY A 5 45.49 -8.61 22.92
N ARG A 6 46.70 -9.12 22.69
CA ARG A 6 47.05 -10.49 22.22
C ARG A 6 46.93 -11.52 23.34
N GLY A 7 46.75 -12.80 22.99
CA GLY A 7 47.01 -13.95 23.87
C GLY A 7 46.99 -15.30 23.16
N TRP A 8 48.17 -15.89 22.96
CA TRP A 8 48.44 -17.22 22.38
C TRP A 8 48.20 -18.36 23.39
N ALA A 9 47.80 -19.55 22.91
CA ALA A 9 48.14 -20.82 23.55
C ALA A 9 48.33 -21.95 22.52
N ARG A 10 49.38 -22.75 22.72
CA ARG A 10 49.93 -23.82 21.87
C ARG A 10 49.43 -25.21 22.28
N CYS A 11 49.46 -26.18 21.35
CA CYS A 11 49.82 -27.59 21.58
C CYS A 11 50.11 -28.23 20.19
N ALA A 12 51.36 -28.51 19.76
CA ALA A 12 52.16 -29.73 19.98
C ALA A 12 51.41 -31.03 19.55
N ARG A 13 51.95 -32.05 18.86
CA ARG A 13 53.26 -32.47 18.34
C ARG A 13 53.03 -33.79 17.54
N GLY A 14 53.99 -34.17 16.67
CA GLY A 14 54.15 -35.54 16.09
C GLY A 14 54.11 -35.55 14.56
N LEU A 15 55.19 -35.52 13.76
CA LEU A 15 56.51 -36.17 13.77
C LEU A 15 56.44 -37.66 13.42
N ARG A 16 56.70 -38.03 12.15
CA ARG A 16 57.83 -38.91 11.74
C ARG A 16 57.83 -39.34 10.25
N LEU A 17 59.04 -39.23 9.66
CA LEU A 17 59.76 -40.16 8.76
C LEU A 17 59.10 -40.54 7.41
N GLY A 18 59.74 -40.49 6.24
CA GLY A 18 61.12 -40.18 5.83
C GLY A 18 61.37 -40.71 4.40
N ALA A 19 62.36 -40.13 3.70
CA ALA A 19 63.26 -40.75 2.69
C ALA A 19 62.64 -41.35 1.38
N LEU A 20 63.10 -41.20 0.13
CA LEU A 20 64.34 -40.84 -0.62
C LEU A 20 63.94 -40.85 -2.16
N PRO A 21 64.83 -40.79 -3.18
CA PRO A 21 65.77 -39.75 -3.64
C PRO A 21 65.58 -39.33 -5.15
N ARG A 22 66.38 -38.34 -5.60
CA ARG A 22 66.52 -37.76 -6.96
C ARG A 22 67.30 -38.66 -7.94
N PRO A 23 67.23 -38.46 -9.28
CA PRO A 23 68.11 -37.53 -10.05
C PRO A 23 67.32 -36.83 -11.20
N GLY A 24 67.72 -35.81 -11.97
CA GLY A 24 68.97 -35.12 -12.28
C GLY A 24 68.87 -34.62 -13.75
N LEU A 25 68.98 -33.30 -13.95
CA LEU A 25 69.45 -32.56 -15.15
C LEU A 25 68.76 -32.73 -16.54
N CYS A 26 68.24 -31.62 -17.10
CA CYS A 26 68.67 -31.08 -18.40
C CYS A 26 68.07 -29.68 -18.61
N GLY A 27 68.89 -28.69 -18.98
CA GLY A 27 68.45 -27.32 -19.19
C GLY A 27 68.02 -27.05 -20.62
N THR A 28 67.15 -26.04 -20.82
CA THR A 28 67.07 -25.29 -22.08
C THR A 28 66.67 -23.84 -21.80
N ARG A 29 67.46 -22.92 -22.36
CA ARG A 29 67.12 -21.49 -22.50
C ARG A 29 65.88 -21.37 -23.39
N GLY A 30 64.82 -20.74 -22.89
CA GLY A 30 63.60 -20.45 -23.63
C GLY A 30 63.42 -18.95 -23.86
N VAL A 31 63.54 -18.55 -25.12
CA VAL A 31 63.42 -17.21 -25.69
C VAL A 31 62.11 -16.51 -25.27
N ARG A 32 62.20 -15.30 -24.70
CA ARG A 32 61.04 -14.43 -24.43
C ARG A 32 60.71 -13.64 -25.71
N GLY A 33 60.14 -14.33 -26.70
CA GLY A 33 59.59 -13.73 -27.91
C GLY A 33 58.14 -13.34 -27.67
N SER A 34 57.86 -12.04 -27.51
CA SER A 34 56.48 -11.52 -27.53
C SER A 34 55.97 -11.58 -28.97
N ASN A 35 55.05 -12.51 -29.25
CA ASN A 35 54.49 -12.67 -30.59
C ASN A 35 53.66 -11.42 -30.99
N PRO A 36 53.93 -10.79 -32.15
CA PRO A 36 53.16 -9.63 -32.63
C PRO A 36 51.74 -9.98 -33.09
N PHE A 37 51.48 -11.27 -33.38
CA PHE A 37 50.19 -11.76 -33.87
C PHE A 37 49.06 -11.64 -32.83
N THR A 38 49.37 -11.84 -31.53
CA THR A 38 48.39 -11.67 -30.46
C THR A 38 48.04 -10.20 -30.20
N ARG A 39 48.98 -9.27 -30.43
CA ARG A 39 48.70 -7.82 -30.31
C ARG A 39 47.73 -7.33 -31.40
N GLN A 40 47.89 -7.79 -32.63
CA GLN A 40 46.97 -7.43 -33.73
C GLN A 40 45.55 -7.96 -33.48
N GLN A 41 45.42 -9.20 -32.98
CA GLN A 41 44.12 -9.74 -32.57
C GLN A 41 43.51 -8.93 -31.41
N GLU A 42 44.27 -8.59 -30.37
CA GLU A 42 43.80 -7.75 -29.26
C GLU A 42 43.32 -6.37 -29.71
N GLU A 43 43.97 -5.75 -30.70
CA GLU A 43 43.58 -4.44 -31.24
C GLU A 43 42.25 -4.50 -32.02
N GLU A 44 42.02 -5.53 -32.83
CA GLU A 44 40.74 -5.73 -33.52
C GLU A 44 39.60 -6.08 -32.56
N TRP A 45 39.88 -6.86 -31.51
CA TRP A 45 38.92 -7.15 -30.44
C TRP A 45 38.59 -5.89 -29.63
N ARG A 46 39.58 -5.04 -29.33
CA ARG A 46 39.36 -3.76 -28.64
C ARG A 46 38.55 -2.77 -29.49
N ARG A 47 38.79 -2.70 -30.81
CA ARG A 47 38.02 -1.83 -31.71
C ARG A 47 36.55 -2.26 -31.79
N ARG A 48 36.28 -3.56 -31.92
CA ARG A 48 34.92 -4.11 -31.94
C ARG A 48 34.21 -3.97 -30.58
N ASN A 49 34.91 -4.21 -29.47
CA ASN A 49 34.32 -4.03 -28.14
C ASN A 49 34.01 -2.57 -27.83
N ARG A 50 34.79 -1.61 -28.37
CA ARG A 50 34.55 -0.18 -28.13
C ARG A 50 33.23 0.31 -28.72
N SER A 51 32.87 -0.14 -29.93
CA SER A 51 31.56 0.20 -30.51
C SER A 51 30.42 -0.52 -29.79
N THR A 52 30.58 -1.82 -29.47
CA THR A 52 29.57 -2.60 -28.74
C THR A 52 29.29 -2.05 -27.34
N VAL A 53 30.32 -1.66 -26.59
CA VAL A 53 30.16 -1.04 -25.26
C VAL A 53 29.43 0.30 -25.37
N GLY A 54 29.68 1.09 -26.43
CA GLY A 54 28.95 2.33 -26.69
C GLY A 54 27.45 2.11 -26.89
N TYR A 55 27.07 1.10 -27.70
CA TYR A 55 25.66 0.76 -27.93
C TYR A 55 24.96 0.26 -26.66
N ILE A 56 25.61 -0.61 -25.89
CA ILE A 56 25.05 -1.13 -24.62
C ILE A 56 24.87 0.00 -23.61
N ALA A 57 25.85 0.89 -23.49
CA ALA A 57 25.75 2.05 -22.60
C ALA A 57 24.60 2.99 -23.01
N ALA A 58 24.44 3.27 -24.31
CA ALA A 58 23.34 4.10 -24.80
C ALA A 58 21.97 3.47 -24.54
N ALA A 59 21.83 2.15 -24.75
CA ALA A 59 20.60 1.42 -24.45
C ALA A 59 20.25 1.45 -22.95
N ALA A 60 21.26 1.29 -22.07
CA ALA A 60 21.06 1.36 -20.62
C ALA A 60 20.59 2.75 -20.17
N VAL A 61 21.22 3.82 -20.67
CA VAL A 61 20.81 5.20 -20.35
C VAL A 61 19.41 5.49 -20.88
N GLY A 62 19.07 5.02 -22.09
CA GLY A 62 17.73 5.15 -22.65
C GLY A 62 16.66 4.46 -21.79
N MET A 63 16.93 3.25 -21.31
CA MET A 63 15.98 2.50 -20.47
C MET A 63 15.74 3.18 -19.12
N VAL A 64 16.79 3.75 -18.51
CA VAL A 64 16.67 4.52 -17.27
C VAL A 64 15.91 5.83 -17.50
N GLY A 65 16.20 6.53 -18.60
CA GLY A 65 15.50 7.77 -18.98
C GLY A 65 14.00 7.56 -19.20
N LEU A 66 13.63 6.49 -19.92
CA LEU A 66 12.22 6.14 -20.14
C LEU A 66 11.50 5.76 -18.84
N SER A 67 12.17 5.02 -17.95
CA SER A 67 11.60 4.64 -16.66
C SER A 67 11.34 5.87 -15.77
N TYR A 68 12.24 6.86 -15.80
CA TYR A 68 12.05 8.11 -15.06
C TYR A 68 10.96 9.01 -15.68
N ALA A 69 10.86 9.05 -17.01
CA ALA A 69 9.85 9.83 -17.72
C ALA A 69 8.43 9.26 -17.64
N ALA A 70 8.28 7.95 -17.40
CA ALA A 70 6.97 7.30 -17.29
C ALA A 70 6.12 7.86 -16.15
N VAL A 71 6.73 8.21 -15.01
CA VAL A 71 6.01 8.71 -13.82
C VAL A 71 5.28 10.04 -14.07
N PRO A 72 5.93 11.12 -14.55
CA PRO A 72 5.23 12.38 -14.83
C PRO A 72 4.24 12.26 -16.00
N LEU A 73 4.54 11.44 -17.02
CA LEU A 73 3.63 11.18 -18.13
C LEU A 73 2.33 10.51 -17.63
N TYR A 74 2.46 9.53 -16.73
CA TYR A 74 1.32 8.87 -16.09
C TYR A 74 0.50 9.86 -15.25
N ARG A 75 1.15 10.74 -14.48
CA ARG A 75 0.46 11.78 -13.70
C ARG A 75 -0.34 12.75 -14.58
N LEU A 76 0.23 13.19 -15.69
CA LEU A 76 -0.46 14.04 -16.68
C LEU A 76 -1.66 13.33 -17.30
N TYR A 77 -1.51 12.04 -17.64
CA TYR A 77 -2.61 11.23 -18.14
C TYR A 77 -3.73 11.06 -17.09
N CYS A 78 -3.38 10.76 -15.84
CA CYS A 78 -4.35 10.64 -14.74
C CYS A 78 -5.07 11.96 -14.45
N GLN A 79 -4.39 13.10 -14.54
CA GLN A 79 -5.00 14.43 -14.39
C GLN A 79 -5.94 14.75 -15.56
N ALA A 80 -5.58 14.42 -16.80
CA ALA A 80 -6.39 14.70 -17.98
C ALA A 80 -7.62 13.78 -18.12
N THR A 81 -7.50 12.52 -17.71
CA THR A 81 -8.59 11.53 -17.80
C THR A 81 -9.42 11.41 -16.53
N GLY A 82 -8.99 12.02 -15.42
CA GLY A 82 -9.70 11.98 -14.13
C GLY A 82 -9.71 10.61 -13.44
N LEU A 83 -8.99 9.61 -13.98
CA LEU A 83 -9.03 8.21 -13.53
C LEU A 83 -8.15 7.89 -12.31
N GLY A 84 -7.58 8.89 -11.65
CA GLY A 84 -6.65 8.68 -10.54
C GLY A 84 -6.71 9.81 -9.54
N GLY A 85 -7.87 9.94 -8.88
CA GLY A 85 -8.22 10.92 -7.86
C GLY A 85 -7.01 11.64 -7.28
N THR A 86 -7.01 12.96 -7.41
CA THR A 86 -5.93 13.86 -7.03
C THR A 86 -5.18 13.33 -5.81
N ALA A 87 -3.90 12.99 -5.99
CA ALA A 87 -2.95 12.86 -4.88
C ALA A 87 -2.66 14.25 -4.26
N GLY A 88 -3.72 15.02 -4.00
CA GLY A 88 -3.76 16.06 -3.01
C GLY A 88 -4.00 15.37 -1.69
N THR A 89 -3.12 15.68 -0.75
CA THR A 89 -3.22 15.42 0.68
C THR A 89 -4.66 15.24 1.14
N GLY A 90 -4.92 14.15 1.85
CA GLY A 90 -6.25 13.84 2.36
C GLY A 90 -6.87 15.00 3.13
N GLY A 91 -8.18 15.16 2.95
CA GLY A 91 -9.04 15.96 3.83
C GLY A 91 -8.60 17.41 4.02
N ASP A 92 -8.65 18.23 2.96
CA ASP A 92 -8.57 19.68 3.15
C ASP A 92 -9.91 20.21 3.72
N PRO A 93 -9.97 20.65 4.99
CA PRO A 93 -11.17 21.23 5.58
C PRO A 93 -11.62 22.52 4.86
N GLU A 94 -10.70 23.22 4.18
CA GLU A 94 -11.03 24.42 3.40
C GLU A 94 -11.89 24.14 2.15
N ARG A 95 -11.87 22.90 1.62
CA ARG A 95 -12.73 22.57 0.47
C ARG A 95 -14.19 22.47 0.89
N ILE A 96 -14.44 22.09 2.15
CA ILE A 96 -15.79 22.00 2.74
C ILE A 96 -16.41 23.40 2.90
N GLU A 97 -15.63 24.43 3.24
CA GLU A 97 -16.15 25.81 3.41
C GLU A 97 -16.51 26.51 2.09
N ARG A 98 -15.97 26.05 0.96
CA ARG A 98 -16.20 26.63 -0.38
C ARG A 98 -17.24 25.89 -1.20
N MET A 99 -17.82 24.80 -0.69
CA MET A 99 -18.86 24.05 -1.37
C MET A 99 -20.19 24.79 -1.23
N GLU A 100 -20.76 25.23 -2.36
CA GLU A 100 -22.10 25.79 -2.39
C GLU A 100 -23.10 24.62 -2.54
N PRO A 101 -24.04 24.43 -1.60
CA PRO A 101 -24.94 23.29 -1.64
C PRO A 101 -25.87 23.39 -2.85
N VAL A 102 -25.88 22.34 -3.69
CA VAL A 102 -26.80 22.25 -4.83
C VAL A 102 -28.18 21.84 -4.30
N ARG A 103 -28.94 22.82 -3.80
CA ARG A 103 -30.24 22.64 -3.12
C ARG A 103 -31.30 21.89 -3.93
N ASP A 104 -31.12 21.76 -5.23
CA ASP A 104 -32.13 21.21 -6.14
C ASP A 104 -32.16 19.67 -6.17
N ARG A 105 -31.26 18.98 -5.46
CA ARG A 105 -31.17 17.52 -5.49
C ARG A 105 -31.16 16.89 -4.09
N LEU A 106 -32.29 16.34 -3.68
CA LEU A 106 -32.45 15.67 -2.39
C LEU A 106 -32.07 14.19 -2.50
N ILE A 107 -31.06 13.74 -1.76
CA ILE A 107 -30.61 12.35 -1.73
C ILE A 107 -31.08 11.69 -0.44
N ARG A 108 -31.74 10.53 -0.58
CA ARG A 108 -32.13 9.71 0.55
C ARG A 108 -30.99 8.78 0.93
N VAL A 109 -30.44 8.96 2.12
CA VAL A 109 -29.42 8.09 2.69
C VAL A 109 -30.10 7.16 3.68
N THR A 110 -30.00 5.86 3.43
CA THR A 110 -30.51 4.80 4.31
C THR A 110 -29.36 4.17 5.09
N PHE A 111 -29.60 3.86 6.35
CA PHE A 111 -28.61 3.30 7.25
C PHE A 111 -28.97 1.87 7.60
N ASN A 112 -28.03 0.96 7.33
CA ASN A 112 -28.15 -0.43 7.68
C ASN A 112 -27.05 -0.84 8.67
N ALA A 113 -27.41 -1.70 9.61
CA ALA A 113 -26.56 -2.14 10.70
C ALA A 113 -26.66 -3.67 10.83
N ASP A 114 -25.57 -4.34 10.50
CA ASP A 114 -25.43 -5.77 10.55
C ASP A 114 -24.34 -6.18 11.55
N THR A 115 -24.49 -7.36 12.13
CA THR A 115 -23.48 -7.98 12.99
C THR A 115 -23.16 -9.38 12.49
N HIS A 116 -21.88 -9.74 12.53
CA HIS A 116 -21.47 -11.10 12.19
C HIS A 116 -21.99 -12.10 13.24
N ALA A 117 -22.23 -13.35 12.85
CA ALA A 117 -22.82 -14.37 13.74
C ALA A 117 -22.01 -14.65 15.03
N SER A 118 -20.71 -14.36 15.03
CA SER A 118 -19.86 -14.47 16.22
C SER A 118 -20.01 -13.28 17.18
N MET A 119 -20.51 -12.15 16.70
CA MET A 119 -20.62 -10.89 17.44
C MET A 119 -21.93 -10.86 18.22
N GLN A 120 -21.84 -10.74 19.55
CA GLN A 120 -23.02 -10.73 20.43
C GLN A 120 -23.56 -9.33 20.71
N TRP A 121 -23.01 -8.29 20.06
CA TRP A 121 -23.52 -6.94 20.23
C TRP A 121 -24.89 -6.77 19.59
N ASN A 122 -25.71 -5.95 20.24
CA ASN A 122 -26.90 -5.40 19.62
C ASN A 122 -26.53 -4.06 19.00
N PHE A 123 -26.41 -4.04 17.67
CA PHE A 123 -26.02 -2.87 16.89
C PHE A 123 -27.18 -2.44 16.00
N LYS A 124 -27.63 -1.19 16.13
CA LYS A 124 -28.77 -0.65 15.39
C LYS A 124 -28.56 0.82 15.05
N PRO A 125 -29.05 1.30 13.90
CA PRO A 125 -29.06 2.72 13.62
C PRO A 125 -30.12 3.42 14.48
N GLN A 126 -29.85 4.64 14.95
CA GLN A 126 -30.86 5.46 15.62
C GLN A 126 -31.86 6.06 14.61
N GLN A 127 -31.39 6.39 13.40
CA GLN A 127 -32.22 6.82 12.28
C GLN A 127 -32.06 5.82 11.12
N SER A 128 -33.17 5.32 10.55
CA SER A 128 -33.12 4.39 9.41
C SER A 128 -32.87 5.10 8.08
N GLU A 129 -33.32 6.35 7.94
CA GLU A 129 -33.08 7.17 6.76
C GLU A 129 -32.97 8.64 7.13
N ILE A 130 -32.20 9.39 6.34
CA ILE A 130 -32.16 10.85 6.35
C ILE A 130 -32.13 11.38 4.92
N TYR A 131 -32.56 12.62 4.74
CA TYR A 131 -32.51 13.32 3.46
C TYR A 131 -31.43 14.39 3.54
N VAL A 132 -30.51 14.37 2.58
CA VAL A 132 -29.35 15.27 2.55
C VAL A 132 -29.16 15.83 1.15
N VAL A 133 -28.64 17.03 1.08
CA VAL A 133 -28.30 17.71 -0.17
C VAL A 133 -26.80 17.52 -0.46
N PRO A 134 -26.37 17.27 -1.71
CA PRO A 134 -24.95 17.30 -2.07
C PRO A 134 -24.29 18.64 -1.68
N GLY A 135 -23.15 18.56 -1.00
CA GLY A 135 -22.44 19.69 -0.39
C GLY A 135 -22.85 19.99 1.06
N GLU A 136 -23.92 19.38 1.57
CA GLU A 136 -24.32 19.48 2.98
C GLU A 136 -23.64 18.40 3.83
N THR A 137 -23.20 18.76 5.03
CA THR A 137 -22.68 17.80 6.00
C THR A 137 -23.80 17.27 6.87
N ALA A 138 -23.78 15.96 7.15
CA ALA A 138 -24.80 15.28 7.94
C ALA A 138 -24.17 14.42 9.03
N LEU A 139 -24.91 14.27 10.13
CA LEU A 139 -24.55 13.47 11.29
C LEU A 139 -25.63 12.41 11.51
N ALA A 140 -25.21 11.15 11.54
CA ALA A 140 -26.08 10.02 11.88
C ALA A 140 -25.54 9.31 13.12
N PHE A 141 -26.42 8.72 13.92
CA PHE A 141 -26.03 8.01 15.14
C PHE A 141 -26.35 6.53 15.02
N TYR A 142 -25.41 5.69 15.44
CA TYR A 142 -25.64 4.28 15.68
C TYR A 142 -25.53 3.96 17.15
N LYS A 143 -26.29 2.98 17.61
CA LYS A 143 -26.26 2.51 18.99
C LYS A 143 -25.70 1.09 19.03
N ALA A 144 -24.68 0.90 19.84
CA ALA A 144 -24.10 -0.41 20.11
C ALA A 144 -24.22 -0.73 21.59
N LYS A 145 -24.70 -1.95 21.89
CA LYS A 145 -24.78 -2.48 23.24
C LYS A 145 -24.12 -3.85 23.33
N ASN A 146 -23.30 -4.06 24.36
CA ASN A 146 -22.78 -5.36 24.71
C ASN A 146 -23.65 -6.00 25.81
N PRO A 147 -24.54 -6.96 25.49
CA PRO A 147 -25.39 -7.61 26.47
C PRO A 147 -24.66 -8.70 27.29
N THR A 148 -23.37 -8.95 27.05
CA THR A 148 -22.62 -10.04 27.69
C THR A 148 -21.91 -9.59 28.96
N ASP A 149 -21.47 -10.56 29.76
CA ASP A 149 -20.73 -10.32 31.02
C ASP A 149 -19.21 -10.16 30.83
N LYS A 150 -18.75 -10.11 29.58
CA LYS A 150 -17.32 -9.98 29.23
C LYS A 150 -17.08 -8.82 28.27
N PRO A 151 -15.93 -8.14 28.35
CA PRO A 151 -15.57 -7.14 27.35
C PRO A 151 -15.39 -7.82 26.00
N ILE A 152 -15.93 -7.20 24.95
CA ILE A 152 -15.78 -7.66 23.57
C ILE A 152 -15.13 -6.52 22.79
N ILE A 153 -14.19 -6.87 21.92
CA ILE A 153 -13.56 -5.94 20.98
C ILE A 153 -14.16 -6.21 19.60
N GLY A 154 -14.68 -5.17 18.97
CA GLY A 154 -15.28 -5.22 17.65
C GLY A 154 -14.54 -4.34 16.66
N ILE A 155 -14.41 -4.81 15.43
CA ILE A 155 -14.01 -4.00 14.28
C ILE A 155 -15.18 -3.93 13.31
N SER A 156 -15.39 -2.79 12.67
CA SER A 156 -16.48 -2.62 11.70
C SER A 156 -15.98 -2.40 10.29
N THR A 157 -16.61 -3.02 9.31
CA THR A 157 -16.43 -2.64 7.91
C THR A 157 -17.69 -1.94 7.43
N TYR A 158 -17.54 -1.13 6.38
CA TYR A 158 -18.67 -0.44 5.77
C TYR A 158 -18.70 -0.65 4.27
N ASN A 159 -19.90 -0.55 3.71
CA ASN A 159 -20.11 -0.50 2.28
C ASN A 159 -21.13 0.59 1.92
N VAL A 160 -20.95 1.17 0.75
CA VAL A 160 -21.85 2.16 0.15
C VAL A 160 -22.48 1.54 -1.09
N VAL A 161 -23.80 1.61 -1.20
CA VAL A 161 -24.56 1.10 -2.35
C VAL A 161 -25.42 2.24 -2.89
N PRO A 162 -25.46 2.49 -4.21
CA PRO A 162 -24.70 1.83 -5.26
C PRO A 162 -23.19 2.16 -5.20
N PHE A 163 -22.34 1.30 -5.75
CA PHE A 163 -20.88 1.42 -5.64
C PHE A 163 -20.35 2.69 -6.30
N GLU A 164 -20.99 3.10 -7.39
CA GLU A 164 -20.66 4.29 -8.16
C GLU A 164 -20.89 5.59 -7.37
N ALA A 165 -21.80 5.57 -6.39
CA ALA A 165 -22.01 6.69 -5.47
C ALA A 165 -20.94 6.73 -4.36
N GLY A 166 -20.24 5.61 -4.12
CA GLY A 166 -19.22 5.50 -3.08
C GLY A 166 -18.05 6.46 -3.26
N GLN A 167 -17.72 6.85 -4.49
CA GLN A 167 -16.62 7.81 -4.76
C GLN A 167 -16.95 9.25 -4.34
N TYR A 168 -18.25 9.59 -4.29
CA TYR A 168 -18.73 10.91 -3.87
C TYR A 168 -19.10 10.96 -2.39
N PHE A 169 -19.18 9.79 -1.74
CA PHE A 169 -19.56 9.66 -0.34
C PHE A 169 -18.32 9.75 0.55
N ASN A 170 -18.11 10.92 1.14
CA ASN A 170 -16.94 11.19 1.98
C ASN A 170 -17.30 11.05 3.47
N LYS A 171 -16.72 10.03 4.12
CA LYS A 171 -16.81 9.87 5.58
C LYS A 171 -15.68 10.62 6.24
N ILE A 172 -16.02 11.66 7.00
CA ILE A 172 -15.02 12.48 7.70
C ILE A 172 -14.56 11.77 8.99
N GLN A 173 -15.46 11.07 9.68
CA GLN A 173 -15.13 10.32 10.90
C GLN A 173 -15.73 8.91 10.84
N CYS A 174 -14.87 7.88 10.99
CA CYS A 174 -15.23 6.48 10.81
C CYS A 174 -14.66 5.66 11.99
N PHE A 175 -15.52 5.01 12.78
CA PHE A 175 -15.13 3.94 13.72
C PHE A 175 -14.63 2.66 13.03
N CYS A 176 -14.58 2.69 11.70
CA CYS A 176 -14.40 1.54 10.80
C CYS A 176 -13.01 0.91 10.87
N PHE A 177 -12.04 1.64 11.41
CA PHE A 177 -10.66 1.17 11.45
C PHE A 177 -10.09 1.13 12.86
N GLU A 178 -10.90 1.50 13.86
CA GLU A 178 -10.49 1.48 15.25
C GLU A 178 -11.22 0.35 15.97
N GLU A 179 -10.45 -0.48 16.66
CA GLU A 179 -10.96 -1.50 17.55
C GLU A 179 -11.81 -0.85 18.66
N GLN A 180 -13.13 -1.07 18.59
CA GLN A 180 -14.05 -0.59 19.60
C GLN A 180 -14.16 -1.64 20.70
N ARG A 181 -13.84 -1.27 21.94
CA ARG A 181 -14.00 -2.13 23.11
C ARG A 181 -15.23 -1.69 23.89
N LEU A 182 -16.23 -2.56 24.00
CA LEU A 182 -17.38 -2.36 24.89
C LEU A 182 -17.27 -3.28 26.10
N ASN A 183 -17.35 -2.69 27.29
CA ASN A 183 -17.40 -3.42 28.56
C ASN A 183 -18.74 -4.16 28.72
N PRO A 184 -18.84 -5.05 29.71
CA PRO A 184 -20.09 -5.73 30.01
C PRO A 184 -21.25 -4.78 30.26
N GLN A 185 -22.40 -5.03 29.64
CA GLN A 185 -23.62 -4.22 29.74
C GLN A 185 -23.47 -2.75 29.30
N GLU A 186 -22.36 -2.39 28.66
CA GLU A 186 -22.11 -1.03 28.19
C GLU A 186 -22.92 -0.75 26.92
N GLU A 187 -23.50 0.44 26.84
CA GLU A 187 -24.21 0.97 25.68
C GLU A 187 -23.58 2.31 25.30
N VAL A 188 -23.19 2.43 24.03
CA VAL A 188 -22.53 3.64 23.49
C VAL A 188 -23.21 4.08 22.20
N ASP A 189 -23.31 5.41 22.04
CA ASP A 189 -23.75 6.04 20.81
C ASP A 189 -22.53 6.42 19.96
N MET A 190 -22.49 5.91 18.74
CA MET A 190 -21.41 6.05 17.77
C MET A 190 -21.83 7.04 16.67
N PRO A 191 -21.38 8.29 16.72
CA PRO A 191 -21.63 9.30 15.67
C PRO A 191 -20.86 9.03 14.37
N VAL A 192 -21.56 9.04 13.24
CA VAL A 192 -20.97 8.99 11.89
C VAL A 192 -21.19 10.33 11.20
N PHE A 193 -20.10 11.04 10.94
CA PHE A 193 -20.11 12.33 10.25
C PHE A 193 -19.66 12.15 8.79
N PHE A 194 -20.51 12.60 7.86
CA PHE A 194 -20.29 12.42 6.43
C PHE A 194 -20.88 13.58 5.62
N TYR A 195 -20.47 13.67 4.35
CA TYR A 195 -21.08 14.54 3.35
C TYR A 195 -21.03 13.85 1.98
N ILE A 196 -21.89 14.33 1.08
CA ILE A 196 -21.88 13.93 -0.33
C ILE A 196 -21.23 15.08 -1.10
N ASP A 197 -20.22 14.78 -1.92
CA ASP A 197 -19.56 15.78 -2.75
C ASP A 197 -20.56 16.40 -3.76
N PRO A 198 -20.61 17.74 -3.93
CA PRO A 198 -21.47 18.39 -4.91
C PRO A 198 -21.24 17.91 -6.36
N GLU A 199 -20.04 17.39 -6.70
CA GLU A 199 -19.76 16.78 -8.00
C GLU A 199 -20.72 15.60 -8.33
N PHE A 200 -21.36 15.01 -7.32
CA PHE A 200 -22.43 14.00 -7.48
C PHE A 200 -23.62 14.52 -8.30
N ALA A 201 -23.94 15.81 -8.19
CA ALA A 201 -25.05 16.42 -8.93
C ALA A 201 -24.69 16.66 -10.39
N GLU A 202 -23.40 16.81 -10.71
CA GLU A 202 -22.90 17.11 -12.05
C GLU A 202 -22.67 15.85 -12.90
N ASP A 203 -22.41 14.69 -12.29
CA ASP A 203 -22.17 13.43 -13.02
C ASP A 203 -23.47 12.86 -13.64
N PRO A 204 -23.55 12.73 -14.98
CA PRO A 204 -24.69 12.12 -15.67
C PRO A 204 -24.97 10.67 -15.23
N LYS A 205 -23.97 9.92 -14.79
CA LYS A 205 -24.17 8.55 -14.28
C LYS A 205 -24.94 8.55 -12.98
N MET A 206 -24.73 9.57 -12.16
CA MET A 206 -25.39 9.70 -10.87
C MET A 206 -26.78 10.29 -10.99
N ALA A 207 -27.19 10.84 -12.14
CA ALA A 207 -28.46 11.54 -12.35
C ALA A 207 -29.73 10.75 -11.96
N LYS A 208 -29.67 9.41 -11.90
CA LYS A 208 -30.79 8.53 -11.49
C LYS A 208 -30.62 7.92 -10.10
N VAL A 209 -29.54 8.23 -9.41
CA VAL A 209 -29.22 7.71 -8.09
C VAL A 209 -29.70 8.70 -7.04
N ASP A 210 -30.86 8.43 -6.46
CA ASP A 210 -31.43 9.26 -5.38
C ASP A 210 -31.47 8.52 -4.03
N LEU A 211 -31.08 7.24 -4.03
CA LEU A 211 -30.98 6.39 -2.85
C LEU A 211 -29.54 5.92 -2.69
N ILE A 212 -28.96 6.22 -1.53
CA ILE A 212 -27.68 5.68 -1.09
C ILE A 212 -27.93 4.87 0.17
N THR A 213 -27.39 3.66 0.24
CA THR A 213 -27.43 2.83 1.44
C THR A 213 -26.03 2.73 2.03
N LEU A 214 -25.92 3.16 3.27
CA LEU A 214 -24.74 2.99 4.08
C LEU A 214 -24.93 1.80 5.02
N SER A 215 -24.28 0.70 4.69
CA SER A 215 -24.31 -0.51 5.51
C SER A 215 -23.02 -0.63 6.31
N TYR A 216 -23.17 -0.96 7.60
CA TYR A 216 -22.10 -1.27 8.52
C TYR A 216 -22.22 -2.69 9.02
N THR A 217 -21.11 -3.41 9.04
CA THR A 217 -21.06 -4.77 9.58
C THR A 217 -19.98 -4.89 10.65
N PHE A 218 -20.35 -5.27 11.86
CA PHE A 218 -19.40 -5.51 12.95
C PHE A 218 -18.92 -6.96 13.03
N PHE A 219 -17.62 -7.12 13.25
CA PHE A 219 -16.92 -8.38 13.45
C PHE A 219 -16.24 -8.39 14.81
N GLU A 220 -16.22 -9.55 15.48
CA GLU A 220 -15.49 -9.72 16.73
C GLU A 220 -13.98 -9.83 16.44
N ALA A 221 -13.19 -8.92 16.99
CA ALA A 221 -11.74 -8.98 16.91
C ALA A 221 -11.22 -9.93 18.01
N LYS A 222 -10.98 -11.19 17.65
CA LYS A 222 -10.31 -12.16 18.54
C LYS A 222 -8.81 -12.08 18.34
N GLU A 223 -8.05 -11.98 19.42
CA GLU A 223 -6.59 -12.17 19.39
C GLU A 223 -6.28 -13.53 18.74
N GLY A 224 -5.65 -13.51 17.57
CA GLY A 224 -5.23 -14.72 16.83
C GLY A 224 -6.08 -15.10 15.60
N GLN A 225 -7.17 -14.41 15.30
CA GLN A 225 -7.85 -14.59 14.01
C GLN A 225 -7.15 -13.78 12.92
N LYS A 226 -6.25 -14.43 12.17
CA LYS A 226 -5.75 -13.90 10.89
C LYS A 226 -6.93 -13.80 9.93
N LEU A 227 -7.47 -12.60 9.75
CA LEU A 227 -8.36 -12.32 8.64
C LEU A 227 -7.57 -12.56 7.35
N PRO A 228 -8.06 -13.39 6.41
CA PRO A 228 -7.50 -13.43 5.08
C PRO A 228 -7.77 -12.07 4.44
N LEU A 229 -6.77 -11.18 4.50
CA LEU A 229 -6.80 -9.98 3.68
C LEU A 229 -6.87 -10.46 2.23
N PRO A 230 -7.78 -9.92 1.38
CA PRO A 230 -7.73 -10.18 -0.04
C PRO A 230 -6.37 -9.70 -0.54
N GLY A 231 -5.46 -10.64 -0.76
CA GLY A 231 -4.15 -10.37 -1.32
C GLY A 231 -4.34 -9.86 -2.73
N TYR A 232 -3.97 -8.60 -2.97
CA TYR A 232 -3.58 -8.19 -4.30
C TYR A 232 -2.23 -8.88 -4.57
N GLN A 233 -2.31 -10.03 -5.25
CA GLN A 233 -1.17 -10.71 -5.86
C GLN A 233 -1.01 -10.25 -7.29
#